data_AF-A0A4C1UF34-F1
#
_entry.id   AF-A0A4C1UF34-F1
#
_cell.length_a   1.000
_cell.length_b   1.000
_cell.length_c   1.000
_cell.angle_alpha   90.00
_cell.angle_beta   90.00
_cell.angle_gamma   90.00
#
_symmetry.space_group_name_H-M   'P 1'
#
loop_
_entity.id
_entity.type
_entity.pdbx_description
1 polymer ?
#
loop_
_entity_poly.entity_id
_entity_poly.type
_entity_poly.pdbx_seq_one_letter_code
_entity_poly.pdbx_strand_id
1 'polypeptide(L)'
;MRAVYIHDDIIEGVTSFRSLFCATVRSRAVVDMWVIFIASVICTRMQCTATASSTSQSHRPDGYRRVSEDGLYKVHAEPRSWNDAYTYCALEDAVLFYPKTLAEAKLVAELLQEKFPKGAESWVGAHDLFTPSSFVDLDGTEISSYFAPWGPNEPNHGGWYGTCVMMHPQGFIDDQQCAAWRPFACKKAINNTKTFNSECDTYDADASFTSSPPPLPIKAQPGTFSTFLGAVTRRDLFLI
;
A
#
# COMPACT_ATOMS: atom_id res chain seq x y z
N MET A 1 -7.10 30.47 70.90
CA MET A 1 -6.00 31.46 71.06
C MET A 1 -5.96 32.32 69.80
N ARG A 2 -5.75 33.62 70.01
CA ARG A 2 -5.44 34.75 69.08
C ARG A 2 -4.77 34.34 67.74
N ALA A 3 -4.76 35.12 66.66
CA ALA A 3 -5.44 36.33 66.17
C ALA A 3 -4.80 36.67 64.80
N VAL A 4 -5.64 36.87 63.78
CA VAL A 4 -5.74 37.96 62.78
C VAL A 4 -4.52 38.59 62.03
N TYR A 5 -4.84 38.96 60.77
CA TYR A 5 -4.36 40.05 59.87
C TYR A 5 -3.49 39.59 58.67
N ILE A 6 -3.99 39.50 57.42
CA ILE A 6 -4.61 40.46 56.45
C ILE A 6 -3.56 41.18 55.59
N HIS A 7 -3.76 41.09 54.27
CA HIS A 7 -3.80 42.22 53.34
C HIS A 7 -4.61 41.82 52.08
N ASP A 8 -5.91 42.15 52.01
CA ASP A 8 -6.47 43.36 51.37
C ASP A 8 -5.60 43.95 50.22
N ASP A 9 -6.06 44.21 48.98
CA ASP A 9 -7.30 44.90 48.58
C ASP A 9 -7.38 44.93 47.01
N ILE A 10 -8.50 44.67 46.30
CA ILE A 10 -9.70 45.50 45.97
C ILE A 10 -9.61 46.18 44.57
N ILE A 11 -10.65 46.50 43.76
CA ILE A 11 -12.11 46.20 43.56
C ILE A 11 -12.46 46.77 42.16
N GLU A 12 -13.65 46.41 41.67
CA GLU A 12 -14.70 47.28 41.07
C GLU A 12 -15.10 46.74 39.68
N GLY A 13 -16.35 46.38 39.41
CA GLY A 13 -17.58 46.63 40.15
C GLY A 13 -18.72 46.72 39.13
N VAL A 14 -19.73 45.85 39.27
CA VAL A 14 -20.99 45.92 38.53
C VAL A 14 -21.97 46.71 39.38
N THR A 15 -22.59 47.76 38.85
CA THR A 15 -23.81 48.34 39.45
C THR A 15 -24.86 48.68 38.40
N SER A 16 -26.10 48.30 38.74
CA SER A 16 -27.32 48.48 37.97
C SER A 16 -27.85 49.91 38.01
N PHE A 17 -28.57 50.33 36.98
CA PHE A 17 -29.59 51.39 37.11
C PHE A 17 -30.94 50.97 36.54
N ARG A 18 -31.98 51.38 37.26
CA ARG A 18 -33.39 51.03 37.17
C ARG A 18 -34.12 51.85 36.10
N SER A 19 -35.15 51.21 35.53
CA SER A 19 -36.50 51.69 35.16
C SER A 19 -36.77 53.20 35.01
N LEU A 20 -37.45 53.58 33.92
CA LEU A 20 -38.58 54.53 33.94
C LEU A 20 -39.41 54.43 32.65
N PHE A 21 -40.68 54.06 32.82
CA PHE A 21 -41.76 54.28 31.87
C PHE A 21 -42.05 55.79 31.75
N CYS A 22 -42.34 56.27 30.55
CA CYS A 22 -43.22 57.41 30.36
C CYS A 22 -43.96 57.28 29.03
N ALA A 23 -45.24 56.92 29.09
CA ALA A 23 -46.16 57.06 27.96
C ALA A 23 -46.66 58.50 27.93
N THR A 24 -46.71 59.11 26.75
CA THR A 24 -47.67 60.18 26.47
C THR A 24 -48.35 59.90 25.13
N VAL A 25 -49.67 59.76 25.21
CA VAL A 25 -50.61 59.69 24.10
C VAL A 25 -50.78 61.08 23.51
N ARG A 26 -50.67 61.22 22.17
CA ARG A 26 -51.26 62.36 21.47
C ARG A 26 -51.75 61.99 20.05
N SER A 27 -53.00 61.56 20.03
CA SER A 27 -54.07 61.86 19.07
C SER A 27 -53.77 62.20 17.59
N ARG A 28 -54.50 61.48 16.72
CA ARG A 28 -55.14 61.91 15.45
C ARG A 28 -54.16 62.22 14.28
N ALA A 29 -54.35 61.78 13.05
CA ALA A 29 -55.45 61.12 12.37
C ALA A 29 -54.97 60.59 10.99
N VAL A 30 -55.85 59.78 10.39
CA VAL A 30 -56.14 59.55 8.95
C VAL A 30 -55.08 58.95 7.99
N VAL A 31 -55.48 57.78 7.45
CA VAL A 31 -55.52 57.34 6.02
C VAL A 31 -54.20 57.20 5.26
N ASP A 32 -53.99 56.27 4.32
CA ASP A 32 -54.72 55.13 3.80
C ASP A 32 -53.68 54.27 3.03
N MET A 33 -54.09 53.05 2.70
CA MET A 33 -53.44 52.00 1.91
C MET A 33 -52.56 52.39 0.69
N TRP A 34 -51.85 51.36 0.18
CA TRP A 34 -51.04 51.24 -1.05
C TRP A 34 -49.56 51.61 -0.80
N VAL A 35 -48.55 50.74 -0.81
CA VAL A 35 -48.23 49.63 -1.73
C VAL A 35 -47.16 48.74 -1.07
N ILE A 36 -47.39 47.43 -1.06
CA ILE A 36 -46.38 46.39 -0.81
C ILE A 36 -45.55 46.26 -2.09
N PHE A 37 -44.23 46.54 -2.10
CA PHE A 37 -43.31 46.00 -3.11
C PHE A 37 -41.83 46.05 -2.67
N ILE A 38 -41.23 44.86 -2.61
CA ILE A 38 -39.79 44.51 -2.73
C ILE A 38 -38.84 44.88 -1.57
N ALA A 39 -38.87 44.06 -0.53
CA ALA A 39 -37.65 43.71 0.21
C ALA A 39 -37.46 42.20 0.13
N SER A 40 -36.93 41.73 -1.00
CA SER A 40 -36.64 40.31 -1.23
C SER A 40 -35.27 40.15 -1.88
N VAL A 41 -34.49 39.25 -1.29
CA VAL A 41 -33.29 38.58 -1.83
C VAL A 41 -31.99 39.40 -1.89
N ILE A 42 -31.31 39.54 -0.76
CA ILE A 42 -29.83 39.36 -0.74
C ILE A 42 -29.48 38.44 0.43
N CYS A 43 -29.77 37.15 0.27
CA CYS A 43 -29.06 36.11 0.99
C CYS A 43 -27.84 35.80 0.12
N THR A 44 -26.73 36.50 0.35
CA THR A 44 -25.45 36.22 -0.30
C THR A 44 -25.02 34.82 0.10
N ARG A 45 -25.25 33.86 -0.81
CA ARG A 45 -24.77 32.49 -0.70
C ARG A 45 -23.24 32.53 -0.68
N MET A 46 -22.65 32.43 0.50
CA MET A 46 -21.25 32.09 0.65
C MET A 46 -21.10 30.65 0.15
N GLN A 47 -20.76 30.51 -1.13
CA GLN A 47 -20.48 29.22 -1.73
C GLN A 47 -19.15 28.71 -1.17
N CYS A 48 -19.26 27.78 -0.21
CA CYS A 48 -18.17 26.87 0.08
C CYS A 48 -18.02 25.93 -1.12
N THR A 49 -17.19 26.31 -2.10
CA THR A 49 -16.70 25.36 -3.09
C THR A 49 -15.67 24.48 -2.39
N ALA A 50 -16.09 23.33 -1.88
CA ALA A 50 -15.18 22.26 -1.57
C ALA A 50 -14.64 21.75 -2.92
N THR A 51 -13.42 22.14 -3.27
CA THR A 51 -12.64 21.41 -4.27
C THR A 51 -12.35 20.04 -3.68
N ALA A 52 -13.21 19.07 -3.97
CA ALA A 52 -12.86 17.67 -3.82
C ALA A 52 -11.71 17.40 -4.80
N SER A 53 -10.48 17.45 -4.28
CA SER A 53 -9.31 16.89 -4.97
C SER A 53 -9.51 15.37 -5.00
N SER A 54 -10.23 14.87 -6.01
CA SER A 54 -10.24 13.45 -6.31
C SER A 54 -8.90 13.10 -6.94
N THR A 55 -7.90 12.83 -6.11
CA THR A 55 -6.79 11.97 -6.51
C THR A 55 -7.43 10.60 -6.80
N SER A 56 -7.77 10.34 -8.06
CA SER A 56 -8.19 9.01 -8.50
C SER A 56 -6.96 8.09 -8.53
N GLN A 57 -6.35 7.83 -7.38
CA GLN A 57 -5.57 6.63 -7.24
C GLN A 57 -6.58 5.50 -7.07
N SER A 58 -6.90 4.82 -8.17
CA SER A 58 -7.56 3.51 -8.17
C SER A 58 -6.78 2.64 -7.18
N HIS A 59 -7.32 2.48 -5.98
CA HIS A 59 -6.72 1.67 -4.94
C HIS A 59 -7.26 0.26 -5.16
N ARG A 60 -6.48 -0.59 -5.84
CA ARG A 60 -6.91 -1.96 -6.07
C ARG A 60 -7.17 -2.68 -4.74
N PRO A 61 -8.19 -3.54 -4.67
CA PRO A 61 -8.46 -4.34 -3.47
C PRO A 61 -7.27 -5.22 -3.04
N ASP A 62 -6.41 -5.63 -3.97
CA ASP A 62 -5.22 -6.45 -3.70
C ASP A 62 -4.01 -5.66 -3.15
N GLY A 63 -4.12 -4.33 -3.10
CA GLY A 63 -3.08 -3.41 -2.60
C GLY A 63 -1.95 -3.16 -3.60
N TYR A 64 -2.07 -3.63 -4.86
CA TYR A 64 -1.11 -3.31 -5.90
C TYR A 64 -1.40 -1.94 -6.51
N ARG A 65 -0.34 -1.14 -6.67
CA ARG A 65 -0.42 0.18 -7.30
C ARG A 65 0.16 0.13 -8.69
N ARG A 66 -0.57 0.68 -9.66
CA ARG A 66 -0.03 0.92 -11.00
C ARG A 66 0.82 2.17 -10.96
N VAL A 67 2.13 1.99 -11.15
CA VAL A 67 3.08 3.10 -11.10
C VAL A 67 3.91 3.18 -12.38
N SER A 68 3.98 2.10 -13.17
CA SER A 68 4.50 2.11 -14.54
C SER A 68 3.43 1.60 -15.52
N GLU A 69 3.63 1.83 -16.81
CA GLU A 69 2.70 1.34 -17.83
C GLU A 69 2.67 -0.19 -17.87
N ASP A 70 3.84 -0.80 -17.66
CA ASP A 70 4.09 -2.23 -17.83
C ASP A 70 3.91 -3.07 -16.56
N GLY A 71 3.56 -2.45 -15.42
CA GLY A 71 3.67 -3.12 -14.13
C GLY A 71 2.85 -2.53 -13.00
N LEU A 72 2.43 -3.44 -12.13
CA LEU A 72 1.81 -3.19 -10.83
C LEU A 72 2.78 -3.59 -9.74
N TYR A 73 2.91 -2.76 -8.71
CA TYR A 73 3.88 -2.96 -7.64
C TYR A 73 3.20 -2.94 -6.29
N LYS A 74 3.70 -3.78 -5.38
CA LYS A 74 3.27 -3.82 -3.98
C LYS A 74 4.49 -4.05 -3.10
N VAL A 75 4.68 -3.19 -2.12
CA VAL A 75 5.72 -3.36 -1.09
C VAL A 75 5.08 -3.99 0.13
N HIS A 76 5.66 -5.09 0.62
CA HIS A 76 5.22 -5.81 1.82
C HIS A 76 6.07 -5.39 3.02
N ALA A 77 5.40 -5.04 4.13
CA ALA A 77 6.08 -4.57 5.35
C ALA A 77 6.47 -5.68 6.32
N GLU A 78 5.79 -6.82 6.28
CA GLU A 78 6.17 -7.95 7.11
C GLU A 78 7.47 -8.56 6.56
N PRO A 79 8.57 -8.52 7.35
CA PRO A 79 9.86 -8.94 6.85
C PRO A 79 9.93 -10.47 6.71
N ARG A 80 10.61 -10.94 5.67
CA ARG A 80 10.76 -12.36 5.35
C ARG A 80 12.19 -12.66 4.89
N SER A 81 12.58 -13.93 4.90
CA SER A 81 13.79 -14.38 4.18
C SER A 81 13.62 -14.17 2.68
N TRP A 82 14.72 -14.14 1.91
CA TRP A 82 14.62 -13.94 0.46
C TRP A 82 13.80 -15.04 -0.23
N ASN A 83 14.00 -16.31 0.17
CA ASN A 83 13.25 -17.45 -0.37
C ASN A 83 11.75 -17.37 -0.03
N ASP A 84 11.43 -16.94 1.20
CA ASP A 84 10.03 -16.76 1.60
C ASP A 84 9.38 -15.60 0.88
N ALA A 85 10.10 -14.49 0.65
CA ALA A 85 9.64 -13.35 -0.13
C ALA A 85 9.37 -13.74 -1.60
N TYR A 86 10.29 -14.49 -2.22
CA TYR A 86 10.10 -15.08 -3.55
C TYR A 86 8.82 -15.92 -3.62
N THR A 87 8.65 -16.84 -2.68
CA THR A 87 7.48 -17.72 -2.60
C THR A 87 6.19 -16.92 -2.36
N TYR A 88 6.25 -15.90 -1.50
CA TYR A 88 5.09 -15.07 -1.17
C TYR A 88 4.61 -14.27 -2.39
N CYS A 89 5.52 -13.67 -3.17
CA CYS A 89 5.11 -13.00 -4.40
C CYS A 89 4.44 -13.99 -5.38
N ALA A 90 4.97 -15.21 -5.50
CA ALA A 90 4.36 -16.23 -6.35
C ALA A 90 2.93 -16.62 -5.90
N LEU A 91 2.66 -16.65 -4.59
CA LEU A 91 1.31 -16.87 -4.05
C LEU A 91 0.32 -15.75 -4.37
N GLU A 92 0.82 -14.55 -4.67
CA GLU A 92 0.00 -13.41 -5.11
C GLU A 92 -0.11 -13.31 -6.65
N ASP A 93 0.27 -14.36 -7.40
CA ASP A 93 0.40 -14.34 -8.87
C ASP A 93 1.31 -13.21 -9.37
N ALA A 94 2.39 -12.95 -8.62
CA ALA A 94 3.37 -11.92 -8.88
C ALA A 94 4.79 -12.50 -8.86
N VAL A 95 5.77 -11.68 -9.24
CA VAL A 95 7.20 -12.02 -9.14
C VAL A 95 7.88 -11.10 -8.14
N LEU A 96 8.88 -11.62 -7.43
CA LEU A 96 9.72 -10.78 -6.57
C LEU A 96 10.47 -9.79 -7.48
N PHE A 97 10.30 -8.51 -7.18
CA PHE A 97 10.65 -7.41 -8.07
C PHE A 97 12.15 -7.30 -8.29
N TYR A 98 12.60 -7.18 -9.53
CA TYR A 98 13.95 -6.71 -9.85
C TYR A 98 13.87 -5.54 -10.85
N PRO A 99 14.57 -4.41 -10.61
CA PRO A 99 14.53 -3.27 -11.52
C PRO A 99 15.24 -3.60 -12.83
N LYS A 100 14.57 -3.45 -13.97
CA LYS A 100 15.19 -3.63 -15.30
C LYS A 100 15.72 -2.31 -15.86
N THR A 101 15.29 -1.17 -15.30
CA THR A 101 15.69 0.17 -15.74
C THR A 101 15.85 1.12 -14.54
N LEU A 102 16.57 2.24 -14.75
CA LEU A 102 16.70 3.30 -13.75
C LEU A 102 15.35 3.92 -13.35
N ALA A 103 14.42 4.05 -14.29
CA ALA A 103 13.09 4.59 -14.01
C ALA A 103 12.32 3.69 -13.05
N GLU A 104 12.39 2.38 -13.26
CA GLU A 104 11.74 1.38 -12.42
C GLU A 104 12.37 1.31 -11.02
N ALA A 105 13.70 1.39 -10.94
CA ALA A 105 14.42 1.46 -9.66
C ALA A 105 13.99 2.68 -8.83
N LYS A 106 13.92 3.86 -9.44
CA LYS A 106 13.48 5.11 -8.78
C LYS A 106 12.03 5.02 -8.29
N LEU A 107 11.16 4.48 -9.12
CA LEU A 107 9.75 4.28 -8.81
C LEU A 107 9.58 3.40 -7.56
N VAL A 108 10.23 2.24 -7.50
CA VAL A 108 10.10 1.35 -6.33
C VAL A 108 10.82 1.93 -5.11
N ALA A 109 11.93 2.65 -5.30
CA ALA A 109 12.58 3.42 -4.25
C ALA A 109 11.64 4.46 -3.61
N GLU A 110 10.83 5.17 -4.41
CA GLU A 110 9.79 6.08 -3.90
C GLU A 110 8.71 5.34 -3.11
N LEU A 111 8.24 4.18 -3.58
CA LEU A 111 7.28 3.35 -2.85
C LEU A 111 7.85 2.86 -1.50
N LEU A 112 9.14 2.53 -1.47
CA LEU A 112 9.83 2.14 -0.24
C LEU A 112 9.96 3.31 0.73
N GLN A 113 10.34 4.50 0.25
CA GLN A 113 10.43 5.71 1.10
C GLN A 113 9.06 6.12 1.64
N GLU A 114 8.00 6.02 0.82
CA GLU A 114 6.62 6.30 1.24
C GLU A 114 6.19 5.35 2.36
N LYS A 115 6.47 4.05 2.22
CA LYS A 115 6.08 3.02 3.19
C LYS A 115 6.97 2.99 4.43
N PHE A 116 8.25 3.33 4.28
CA PHE A 116 9.25 3.35 5.34
C PHE A 116 10.00 4.69 5.38
N PRO A 117 9.40 5.76 5.94
CA PRO A 117 10.01 7.09 6.00
C PRO A 117 11.33 7.14 6.79
N LYS A 118 11.57 6.15 7.67
CA LYS A 118 12.81 6.00 8.44
C LYS A 118 13.91 5.23 7.68
N GLY A 119 13.61 4.79 6.46
CA GLY A 119 14.46 3.90 5.67
C GLY A 119 14.24 2.44 6.01
N ALA A 120 14.09 1.61 4.97
CA ALA A 120 14.16 0.16 5.05
C ALA A 120 14.67 -0.39 3.72
N GLU A 121 15.55 -1.38 3.80
CA GLU A 121 16.02 -2.13 2.64
C GLU A 121 15.01 -3.22 2.28
N SER A 122 14.82 -3.45 0.99
CA SER A 122 13.87 -4.42 0.48
C SER A 122 14.55 -5.52 -0.31
N TRP A 123 14.12 -6.76 -0.17
CA TRP A 123 14.52 -7.81 -1.10
C TRP A 123 14.09 -7.49 -2.53
N VAL A 124 14.96 -7.85 -3.48
CA VAL A 124 14.69 -7.83 -4.92
C VAL A 124 15.01 -9.18 -5.55
N GLY A 125 14.43 -9.45 -6.71
CA GLY A 125 14.48 -10.73 -7.42
C GLY A 125 15.80 -10.98 -8.14
N ALA A 126 16.92 -10.96 -7.43
CA ALA A 126 18.22 -11.41 -7.92
C ALA A 126 19.04 -12.09 -6.82
N HIS A 127 19.94 -12.98 -7.23
CA HIS A 127 20.77 -13.78 -6.33
C HIS A 127 21.96 -14.40 -7.09
N ASP A 128 22.97 -14.91 -6.39
CA ASP A 128 24.10 -15.67 -6.98
C ASP A 128 24.14 -17.15 -6.50
N LEU A 129 23.03 -17.65 -5.94
CA LEU A 129 22.91 -19.01 -5.37
C LEU A 129 23.37 -20.17 -6.28
N PHE A 130 23.41 -19.99 -7.61
CA PHE A 130 23.89 -21.02 -8.54
C PHE A 130 25.40 -21.04 -8.68
N THR A 131 26.04 -19.87 -8.66
CA THR A 131 27.48 -19.70 -8.84
C THR A 131 27.88 -18.43 -8.10
N PRO A 132 28.64 -18.55 -7.00
CA PRO A 132 29.05 -17.40 -6.21
C PRO A 132 29.69 -16.32 -7.09
N SER A 133 29.37 -15.05 -6.81
CA SER A 133 29.77 -13.87 -7.58
C SER A 133 29.18 -13.76 -9.00
N SER A 134 28.24 -14.64 -9.39
CA SER A 134 27.49 -14.53 -10.64
C SER A 134 26.01 -14.31 -10.34
N PHE A 135 25.59 -13.04 -10.36
CA PHE A 135 24.24 -12.63 -9.99
C PHE A 135 23.30 -12.74 -11.19
N VAL A 136 22.22 -13.51 -11.01
CA VAL A 136 21.13 -13.66 -11.97
C VAL A 136 19.81 -13.17 -11.38
N ASP A 137 18.94 -12.68 -12.23
CA ASP A 137 17.55 -12.42 -11.88
C ASP A 137 16.70 -13.71 -11.88
N LEU A 138 15.41 -13.57 -11.58
CA LEU A 138 14.46 -14.69 -11.60
C LEU A 138 14.15 -15.24 -12.99
N ASP A 139 14.51 -14.51 -14.06
CA ASP A 139 14.40 -14.98 -15.44
C ASP A 139 15.66 -15.80 -15.84
N GLY A 140 16.65 -15.90 -14.96
CA GLY A 140 17.94 -16.54 -15.22
C GLY A 140 18.90 -15.68 -16.05
N THR A 141 18.62 -14.38 -16.19
CA THR A 141 19.46 -13.44 -16.93
C THR A 141 20.48 -12.82 -15.99
N GLU A 142 21.74 -12.76 -16.43
CA GLU A 142 22.80 -12.12 -15.66
C GLU A 142 22.55 -10.61 -15.55
N ILE A 143 22.47 -10.09 -14.33
CA ILE A 143 22.06 -8.69 -14.09
C ILE A 143 23.09 -7.67 -14.58
N SER A 144 24.37 -8.08 -14.64
CA SER A 144 25.48 -7.29 -15.16
C SER A 144 25.33 -6.97 -16.65
N SER A 145 24.55 -7.77 -17.39
CA SER A 145 24.39 -7.63 -18.84
C SER A 145 23.43 -6.50 -19.25
N TYR A 146 22.61 -6.00 -18.32
CA TYR A 146 21.61 -4.97 -18.65
C TYR A 146 21.53 -3.83 -17.62
N PHE A 147 21.30 -4.14 -16.34
CA PHE A 147 21.08 -3.13 -15.32
C PHE A 147 21.34 -3.69 -13.91
N ALA A 148 22.48 -3.30 -13.35
CA ALA A 148 22.90 -3.64 -11.99
C ALA A 148 23.39 -2.37 -11.27
N PRO A 149 22.51 -1.60 -10.63
CA PRO A 149 22.85 -0.33 -9.98
C PRO A 149 23.49 -0.57 -8.62
N TRP A 150 24.65 -1.24 -8.59
CA TRP A 150 25.37 -1.56 -7.37
C TRP A 150 25.69 -0.31 -6.54
N GLY A 151 25.55 -0.45 -5.22
CA GLY A 151 26.01 0.53 -4.26
C GLY A 151 27.54 0.69 -4.27
N PRO A 152 28.07 1.75 -3.64
CA PRO A 152 29.51 1.94 -3.52
C PRO A 152 30.17 0.74 -2.81
N ASN A 153 31.16 0.14 -3.48
CA ASN A 153 31.89 -1.06 -3.01
C ASN A 153 31.08 -2.36 -2.97
N GLU A 154 29.98 -2.45 -3.72
CA GLU A 154 29.22 -3.70 -3.90
C GLU A 154 29.51 -4.38 -5.24
N PRO A 155 29.37 -5.72 -5.33
CA PRO A 155 29.03 -6.66 -4.26
C PRO A 155 30.23 -6.99 -3.34
N ASN A 156 30.02 -7.07 -2.03
CA ASN A 156 31.08 -7.39 -1.04
C ASN A 156 30.73 -8.48 -0.02
N HIS A 157 29.50 -9.01 -0.01
CA HIS A 157 29.13 -10.12 0.88
C HIS A 157 29.41 -11.50 0.26
N GLY A 158 30.18 -11.53 -0.84
CA GLY A 158 30.63 -12.75 -1.51
C GLY A 158 31.38 -13.73 -0.61
N GLY A 159 31.12 -15.02 -0.79
CA GLY A 159 31.77 -16.11 -0.06
C GLY A 159 31.52 -17.47 -0.71
N TRP A 160 31.76 -18.56 0.02
CA TRP A 160 31.46 -19.91 -0.47
C TRP A 160 29.96 -20.20 -0.58
N TYR A 161 29.14 -19.43 0.15
CA TYR A 161 27.68 -19.50 0.12
C TYR A 161 27.16 -18.34 -0.71
N GLY A 162 26.17 -18.60 -1.57
CA GLY A 162 25.54 -17.54 -2.34
C GLY A 162 24.78 -16.54 -1.47
N THR A 163 24.73 -15.31 -1.93
CA THR A 163 24.01 -14.15 -1.42
C THR A 163 22.79 -13.82 -2.29
N CYS A 164 21.93 -12.99 -1.73
CA CYS A 164 20.70 -12.51 -2.36
C CYS A 164 20.72 -11.00 -2.40
N VAL A 165 20.10 -10.43 -3.42
CA VAL A 165 20.18 -8.99 -3.67
C VAL A 165 19.04 -8.27 -2.96
N MET A 166 19.37 -7.18 -2.28
CA MET A 166 18.42 -6.22 -1.75
C MET A 166 18.55 -4.88 -2.47
N MET A 167 17.60 -3.98 -2.26
CA MET A 167 17.61 -2.61 -2.77
C MET A 167 17.39 -1.63 -1.62
N HIS A 168 18.22 -0.58 -1.59
CA HIS A 168 18.09 0.51 -0.64
C HIS A 168 16.98 1.49 -1.06
N PRO A 169 16.44 2.30 -0.13
CA PRO A 169 15.50 3.37 -0.45
C PRO A 169 16.00 4.39 -1.47
N GLN A 170 17.31 4.49 -1.71
CA GLN A 170 17.90 5.39 -2.70
C GLN A 170 17.97 4.78 -4.12
N GLY A 171 17.60 3.50 -4.28
CA GLY A 171 17.50 2.82 -5.58
C GLY A 171 18.76 2.08 -6.04
N PHE A 172 19.80 2.00 -5.21
CA PHE A 172 20.97 1.13 -5.46
C PHE A 172 20.79 -0.24 -4.78
N ILE A 173 21.51 -1.24 -5.30
CA ILE A 173 21.46 -2.63 -4.82
C ILE A 173 22.73 -3.01 -4.04
N ASP A 174 22.59 -3.98 -3.14
CA ASP A 174 23.63 -4.59 -2.30
C ASP A 174 23.32 -6.09 -2.21
N ASP A 175 24.34 -6.91 -2.02
CA ASP A 175 24.22 -8.34 -1.82
C ASP A 175 24.28 -8.68 -0.33
N GLN A 176 23.38 -9.56 0.13
CA GLN A 176 23.21 -9.86 1.55
C GLN A 176 22.89 -11.32 1.79
N GLN A 177 23.09 -11.77 3.03
CA GLN A 177 22.74 -13.14 3.41
C GLN A 177 21.24 -13.38 3.23
N CYS A 178 20.86 -14.36 2.41
CA CYS A 178 19.47 -14.65 2.02
C CYS A 178 18.52 -14.95 3.21
N ALA A 179 19.08 -15.41 4.34
CA ALA A 179 18.32 -15.71 5.55
C ALA A 179 17.92 -14.47 6.36
N ALA A 180 18.44 -13.28 6.01
CA ALA A 180 18.07 -12.04 6.67
C ALA A 180 16.59 -11.70 6.44
N TRP A 181 15.98 -11.07 7.45
CA TRP A 181 14.56 -10.75 7.44
C TRP A 181 14.37 -9.32 6.96
N ARG A 182 13.78 -9.14 5.79
CA ARG A 182 13.58 -7.81 5.19
C ARG A 182 12.20 -7.67 4.56
N PRO A 183 11.66 -6.45 4.50
CA PRO A 183 10.61 -6.09 3.56
C PRO A 183 10.94 -6.56 2.14
N PHE A 184 9.93 -6.65 1.28
CA PHE A 184 10.12 -7.08 -0.10
C PHE A 184 9.08 -6.43 -1.01
N ALA A 185 9.41 -6.31 -2.30
CA ALA A 185 8.51 -5.76 -3.30
C ALA A 185 8.12 -6.83 -4.32
N CYS A 186 6.84 -6.94 -4.64
CA CYS A 186 6.34 -7.81 -5.70
C CYS A 186 5.91 -6.97 -6.91
N LYS A 187 6.11 -7.52 -8.11
CA LYS A 187 5.67 -6.95 -9.40
C LYS A 187 4.71 -7.91 -10.09
N LYS A 188 3.57 -7.40 -10.57
CA LYS A 188 2.71 -8.08 -11.55
C LYS A 188 2.87 -7.39 -12.89
N ALA A 189 3.22 -8.14 -13.93
CA ALA A 189 3.27 -7.61 -15.29
C ALA A 189 1.85 -7.28 -15.78
N ILE A 190 1.67 -6.10 -16.38
CA ILE A 190 0.43 -5.77 -17.09
C ILE A 190 0.64 -6.24 -18.53
N ASN A 191 0.10 -7.41 -18.86
CA ASN A 191 -0.01 -7.81 -20.25
C ASN A 191 -1.22 -7.08 -20.84
N ASN A 192 -1.02 -6.20 -21.81
CA ASN A 192 -2.12 -5.47 -22.50
C ASN A 192 -3.11 -6.40 -23.24
N THR A 193 -2.87 -7.71 -23.26
CA THR A 193 -3.79 -8.74 -23.75
C THR A 193 -4.83 -9.17 -22.72
N LYS A 194 -4.61 -8.85 -21.43
CA LYS A 194 -5.58 -9.06 -20.36
C LYS A 194 -6.58 -7.91 -20.35
N THR A 195 -7.84 -8.16 -20.66
CA THR A 195 -8.89 -7.14 -20.68
C THR A 195 -9.16 -6.62 -19.27
N PHE A 196 -9.09 -5.31 -19.09
CA PHE A 196 -9.46 -4.67 -17.84
C PHE A 196 -10.96 -4.87 -17.57
N ASN A 197 -11.25 -5.56 -16.47
CA ASN A 197 -12.59 -5.72 -15.93
C ASN A 197 -12.92 -4.50 -15.07
N SER A 198 -13.77 -3.62 -15.62
CA SER A 198 -14.22 -2.40 -14.93
C SER A 198 -15.17 -2.67 -13.77
N GLU A 199 -15.78 -3.85 -13.69
CA GLU A 199 -16.66 -4.22 -12.57
C GLU A 199 -15.82 -4.52 -11.31
N CYS A 200 -14.69 -5.20 -11.50
CA CYS A 200 -13.83 -5.67 -10.41
C CYS A 200 -12.51 -4.90 -10.28
N ASP A 201 -12.32 -3.80 -11.05
CA ASP A 201 -11.08 -3.00 -11.14
C ASP A 201 -9.80 -3.85 -11.29
N THR A 202 -9.89 -4.93 -12.07
CA THR A 202 -8.83 -5.95 -12.22
C THR A 202 -8.53 -6.24 -13.69
N TYR A 203 -7.34 -6.76 -14.00
CA TYR A 203 -7.00 -7.22 -15.36
C TYR A 203 -7.41 -8.69 -15.60
N ASP A 204 -8.14 -9.32 -14.70
CA ASP A 204 -8.67 -10.66 -14.93
C ASP A 204 -10.03 -10.58 -15.63
N ALA A 205 -10.04 -11.00 -16.91
CA ALA A 205 -11.24 -11.04 -17.75
C ALA A 205 -12.34 -11.93 -17.14
N ASP A 206 -11.94 -12.98 -16.43
CA ASP A 206 -12.84 -13.97 -15.81
C ASP A 206 -13.25 -13.60 -14.37
N ALA A 207 -12.75 -12.49 -13.83
CA ALA A 207 -13.14 -12.05 -12.50
C ALA A 207 -14.63 -11.68 -12.49
N SER A 208 -15.38 -12.28 -11.58
CA SER A 208 -16.78 -11.92 -11.34
C SER A 208 -17.02 -11.88 -9.84
N PHE A 209 -17.90 -10.99 -9.39
CA PHE A 209 -18.41 -11.02 -8.02
C PHE A 209 -19.25 -12.29 -7.82
N THR A 210 -18.60 -13.38 -7.46
CA THR A 210 -19.30 -14.55 -6.93
C THR A 210 -19.69 -14.26 -5.49
N SER A 211 -20.98 -14.38 -5.19
CA SER A 211 -21.52 -14.29 -3.82
C SER A 211 -21.14 -15.50 -2.96
N SER A 212 -20.45 -16.49 -3.53
CA SER A 212 -19.93 -17.66 -2.85
C SER A 212 -18.40 -17.64 -2.77
N PRO A 213 -17.79 -17.93 -1.61
CA PRO A 213 -16.36 -18.18 -1.57
C PRO A 213 -16.00 -19.35 -2.50
N PRO A 214 -14.84 -19.31 -3.20
CA PRO A 214 -14.38 -20.43 -3.99
C PRO A 214 -14.32 -21.69 -3.09
N PRO A 215 -14.74 -22.86 -3.60
CA PRO A 215 -14.66 -24.09 -2.84
C PRO A 215 -13.22 -24.28 -2.37
N LEU A 216 -13.05 -24.38 -1.04
CA LEU A 216 -11.74 -24.66 -0.44
C LEU A 216 -11.11 -25.85 -1.16
N PRO A 217 -9.79 -25.83 -1.43
CA PRO A 217 -9.11 -27.00 -1.95
C PRO A 217 -9.43 -28.17 -1.02
N ILE A 218 -10.01 -29.24 -1.57
CA ILE A 218 -10.30 -30.47 -0.83
C ILE A 218 -8.96 -30.91 -0.25
N LYS A 219 -8.79 -30.76 1.07
CA LYS A 219 -7.65 -31.33 1.78
C LYS A 219 -7.61 -32.80 1.39
N ALA A 220 -6.54 -33.22 0.72
CA ALA A 220 -6.25 -34.63 0.54
C ALA A 220 -6.29 -35.26 1.93
N GLN A 221 -7.32 -36.06 2.20
CA GLN A 221 -7.34 -36.90 3.37
C GLN A 221 -6.13 -37.82 3.29
N PRO A 222 -5.44 -38.14 4.39
CA PRO A 222 -4.48 -39.23 4.42
C PRO A 222 -5.24 -40.52 4.08
N GLY A 223 -5.26 -40.87 2.81
CA GLY A 223 -5.76 -42.13 2.32
C GLY A 223 -4.90 -43.22 2.91
N THR A 224 -5.55 -44.08 3.69
CA THR A 224 -5.08 -45.39 4.08
C THR A 224 -4.39 -46.06 2.89
N PHE A 225 -3.12 -46.46 3.06
CA PHE A 225 -2.44 -47.37 2.14
C PHE A 225 -3.23 -48.69 2.12
N SER A 226 -4.15 -48.81 1.17
CA SER A 226 -4.74 -50.10 0.83
C SER A 226 -3.61 -50.94 0.24
N THR A 227 -3.18 -51.93 0.99
CA THR A 227 -2.18 -52.90 0.60
C THR A 227 -2.73 -53.73 -0.55
N PHE A 228 -2.56 -53.26 -1.79
CA PHE A 228 -2.63 -54.14 -2.94
C PHE A 228 -1.33 -54.94 -2.98
N LEU A 229 -1.32 -56.05 -2.25
CA LEU A 229 -0.42 -57.18 -2.52
C LEU A 229 -0.80 -57.74 -3.89
N GLY A 230 -0.33 -57.08 -4.95
CA GLY A 230 -0.21 -57.68 -6.27
C GLY A 230 0.95 -58.67 -6.21
N ALA A 231 0.64 -59.96 -6.27
CA ALA A 231 1.63 -61.02 -6.36
C ALA A 231 2.47 -60.82 -7.64
N VAL A 232 3.72 -60.38 -7.48
CA VAL A 232 4.73 -60.42 -8.54
C VAL A 232 5.15 -61.87 -8.70
N THR A 233 4.53 -62.57 -9.64
CA THR A 233 5.00 -63.90 -10.05
C THR A 233 6.31 -63.76 -10.79
N ARG A 234 7.35 -64.35 -10.20
CA ARG A 234 8.73 -64.46 -10.68
C ARG A 234 8.79 -65.33 -11.95
N ARG A 235 8.53 -64.75 -13.12
CA ARG A 235 9.03 -65.26 -14.41
C ARG A 235 9.39 -64.06 -15.27
N ASP A 236 10.49 -64.22 -15.99
CA ASP A 236 11.09 -63.26 -16.94
C ASP A 236 12.25 -62.44 -16.36
N LEU A 237 13.14 -63.13 -15.63
CA LEU A 237 14.57 -63.00 -15.92
C LEU A 237 14.84 -63.87 -17.14
N PHE A 238 15.24 -63.31 -18.29
CA PHE A 238 16.21 -63.85 -19.26
C PHE A 238 16.21 -62.98 -20.53
N LEU A 239 17.34 -62.28 -20.77
CA LEU A 239 17.92 -61.85 -22.07
C LEU A 239 17.13 -60.74 -22.81
N ILE A 240 17.71 -59.62 -23.25
CA ILE A 240 19.04 -59.31 -23.82
C ILE A 240 19.43 -57.89 -23.38
#